data_AF-A0A2D6MD30-F1
#
_entry.id   AF-A0A2D6MD30-F1
#
_cell.length_a   1.000
_cell.length_b   1.000
_cell.length_c   1.000
_cell.angle_alpha   90.00
_cell.angle_beta   90.00
_cell.angle_gamma   90.00
#
_symmetry.space_group_name_H-M   'P 1'
#
loop_
_entity.id
_entity.type
_entity.pdbx_description
1 polymer ?
#
loop_
_entity_poly.entity_id
_entity_poly.type
_entity_poly.pdbx_seq_one_letter_code
_entity_poly.pdbx_strand_id
1 'polypeptide(L)'
;MGYEIIVKARGKDPVPSDLMADKCFQDYSWYPHSTIELIEVCDFVVNFGSTVIKECILQHKPVVNFESKPYKHFEFMFQHEYCKELNFKVEYEGFKNAVEEVMNCPKEIYDVAIKKYLFEKSGTCARILDYLEST
;
A
#
# COMPACT_ATOMS: atom_id res chain seq x y z
N MET A 1 -14.08 -12.03 9.83
CA MET A 1 -12.72 -11.63 10.23
C MET A 1 -12.68 -10.50 11.25
N GLY A 2 -13.75 -9.68 11.41
CA GLY A 2 -13.82 -8.70 12.51
C GLY A 2 -13.00 -7.41 12.31
N TYR A 3 -12.57 -7.15 11.08
CA TYR A 3 -11.85 -5.92 10.72
C TYR A 3 -12.79 -4.74 10.53
N GLU A 4 -12.30 -3.55 10.89
CA GLU A 4 -12.86 -2.28 10.44
C GLU A 4 -12.21 -1.90 9.10
N ILE A 5 -13.02 -1.59 8.10
CA ILE A 5 -12.57 -1.35 6.73
C ILE A 5 -12.54 0.15 6.44
N ILE A 6 -11.36 0.61 6.02
CA ILE A 6 -11.15 1.95 5.48
C ILE A 6 -11.06 1.85 3.96
N VAL A 7 -12.07 2.38 3.25
CA VAL A 7 -12.01 2.54 1.80
C VAL A 7 -11.42 3.89 1.48
N LYS A 8 -10.34 3.89 0.69
CA LYS A 8 -9.71 5.11 0.20
C LYS A 8 -9.85 5.22 -1.31
N ALA A 9 -10.34 6.36 -1.77
CA ALA A 9 -10.41 6.69 -3.19
C ALA A 9 -9.79 8.05 -3.49
N ARG A 10 -9.46 8.25 -4.78
CA ARG A 10 -8.97 9.53 -5.28
C ARG A 10 -10.15 10.35 -5.75
N GLY A 11 -10.09 11.68 -5.65
CA GLY A 11 -11.18 12.57 -6.06
C GLY A 11 -11.70 12.34 -7.48
N LYS A 12 -10.82 11.93 -8.41
CA LYS A 12 -11.16 11.61 -9.80
C LYS A 12 -11.94 10.30 -9.99
N ASP A 13 -11.89 9.39 -9.01
CA ASP A 13 -12.49 8.05 -9.06
C ASP A 13 -13.35 7.84 -7.79
N PRO A 14 -14.53 8.46 -7.68
CA PRO A 14 -15.36 8.37 -6.48
C PRO A 14 -15.79 6.94 -6.19
N VAL A 15 -15.89 6.60 -4.89
CA VAL A 15 -16.40 5.29 -4.45
C VAL A 15 -17.91 5.24 -4.68
N PRO A 16 -18.43 4.25 -5.44
CA PRO A 16 -19.86 3.97 -5.49
C PRO A 16 -20.45 3.75 -4.09
N SER A 17 -21.68 4.20 -3.85
CA SER A 17 -22.29 4.15 -2.51
C SER A 17 -22.42 2.73 -1.94
N ASP A 18 -22.56 1.74 -2.81
CA ASP A 18 -22.63 0.31 -2.48
C ASP A 18 -21.26 -0.32 -2.17
N LEU A 19 -20.16 0.40 -2.43
CA LEU A 19 -18.79 0.00 -2.12
C LEU A 19 -18.19 0.80 -0.94
N MET A 20 -19.00 1.64 -0.28
CA MET A 20 -18.60 2.23 1.00
C MET A 20 -18.54 1.16 2.09
N ALA A 21 -17.58 1.27 2.99
CA ALA A 21 -17.42 0.39 4.14
C ALA A 21 -17.55 1.18 5.45
N ASP A 22 -16.92 0.71 6.54
CA ASP A 22 -17.02 1.34 7.86
C ASP A 22 -16.56 2.81 7.85
N LYS A 23 -15.46 3.09 7.13
CA LYS A 23 -14.97 4.44 6.88
C LYS A 23 -14.65 4.62 5.40
N CYS A 24 -15.00 5.78 4.86
CA CYS A 24 -14.69 6.14 3.47
C CYS A 24 -13.94 7.48 3.43
N PHE A 25 -12.77 7.49 2.79
CA PHE A 25 -11.95 8.67 2.60
C PHE A 25 -11.76 8.94 1.11
N GLN A 26 -12.07 10.16 0.69
CA GLN A 26 -11.87 10.62 -0.68
C GLN A 26 -10.91 11.80 -0.70
N ASP A 27 -9.86 11.71 -1.52
CA ASP A 27 -8.93 12.82 -1.73
C ASP A 27 -9.64 13.94 -2.51
N TYR A 28 -9.97 15.07 -1.87
CA TYR A 28 -10.50 16.25 -2.56
C TYR A 28 -9.41 17.18 -3.10
N SER A 29 -8.16 17.00 -2.67
CA SER A 29 -6.99 17.73 -3.15
C SER A 29 -5.86 16.78 -3.51
N TRP A 30 -4.95 17.24 -4.37
CA TRP A 30 -3.70 16.54 -4.65
C TRP A 30 -2.71 16.64 -3.48
N TYR A 31 -2.83 17.66 -2.64
CA TYR A 31 -1.95 17.86 -1.49
C TYR A 31 -2.72 18.42 -0.29
N PRO A 32 -2.44 17.96 0.95
CA PRO A 32 -1.60 16.80 1.28
C PRO A 32 -2.29 15.47 0.91
N HIS A 33 -1.51 14.47 0.50
CA HIS A 33 -2.03 13.13 0.25
C HIS A 33 -2.11 12.35 1.57
N SER A 34 -3.32 12.03 2.04
CA SER A 34 -3.55 11.30 3.31
C SER A 34 -3.23 9.81 3.27
N THR A 35 -2.75 9.30 2.13
CA THR A 35 -2.58 7.85 1.92
C THR A 35 -1.53 7.28 2.86
N ILE A 36 -0.46 8.03 3.16
CA ILE A 36 0.61 7.56 4.05
C ILE A 36 0.07 7.40 5.47
N GLU A 37 -0.65 8.40 5.97
CA GLU A 37 -1.25 8.42 7.29
C GLU A 37 -2.31 7.34 7.46
N LEU A 38 -3.11 7.09 6.41
CA LEU A 38 -4.10 6.01 6.40
C LEU A 38 -3.44 4.63 6.42
N ILE A 39 -2.34 4.44 5.69
CA ILE A 39 -1.57 3.19 5.71
C ILE A 39 -0.98 2.94 7.12
N GLU A 40 -0.51 4.00 7.80
CA GLU A 40 0.14 3.90 9.12
C GLU A 40 -0.81 3.32 10.18
N VAL A 41 -2.09 3.67 10.12
CA VAL A 41 -3.11 3.21 11.08
C VAL A 41 -3.72 1.85 10.74
N CYS A 42 -3.40 1.29 9.57
CA CYS A 42 -3.91 -0.02 9.15
C CYS A 42 -2.98 -1.17 9.58
N ASP A 43 -3.59 -2.32 9.86
CA ASP A 43 -2.86 -3.58 10.11
C ASP A 43 -2.29 -4.19 8.82
N PHE A 44 -3.06 -4.13 7.73
CA PHE A 44 -2.65 -4.52 6.38
C PHE A 44 -3.40 -3.70 5.33
N VAL A 45 -2.97 -3.79 4.07
CA VAL A 45 -3.55 -3.05 2.95
C VAL A 45 -4.05 -4.01 1.87
N VAL A 46 -5.29 -3.80 1.40
CA VAL A 46 -5.78 -4.41 0.17
C VAL A 46 -5.45 -3.48 -1.00
N ASN A 47 -4.57 -3.93 -1.88
CA ASN A 47 -4.12 -3.19 -3.06
C ASN A 47 -4.72 -3.79 -4.34
N PHE A 48 -4.84 -2.98 -5.38
CA PHE A 48 -5.35 -3.39 -6.69
C PHE A 48 -4.34 -3.00 -7.78
N GLY A 49 -3.11 -3.51 -7.71
CA GLY A 49 -2.05 -3.21 -8.70
C GLY A 49 -1.67 -1.73 -8.75
N SER A 50 -1.74 -1.03 -7.62
CA SER A 50 -1.28 0.35 -7.49
C SER A 50 0.20 0.39 -7.07
N THR A 51 0.87 1.50 -7.40
CA THR A 51 2.23 1.79 -6.94
C THR A 51 2.32 2.09 -5.44
N VAL A 52 1.17 2.10 -4.74
CA VAL A 52 1.02 2.22 -3.28
C VAL A 52 1.83 1.15 -2.53
N ILE A 53 2.19 0.05 -3.19
CA ILE A 53 3.09 -0.98 -2.63
C ILE A 53 4.41 -0.37 -2.10
N LYS A 54 4.92 0.71 -2.69
CA LYS A 54 6.14 1.38 -2.22
C LYS A 54 5.93 1.98 -0.82
N GLU A 55 4.83 2.70 -0.64
CA GLU A 55 4.44 3.31 0.62
C GLU A 55 4.17 2.24 1.68
N CYS A 56 3.52 1.13 1.31
CA CYS A 56 3.33 -0.02 2.20
C CYS A 56 4.66 -0.63 2.64
N ILE A 57 5.59 -0.86 1.71
CA ILE A 57 6.93 -1.41 2.03
C ILE A 57 7.67 -0.46 2.96
N LEU A 58 7.65 0.85 2.67
CA LEU A 58 8.31 1.86 3.51
C LEU A 58 7.73 1.93 4.92
N GLN A 59 6.45 1.61 5.11
CA GLN A 59 5.79 1.61 6.43
C GLN A 59 5.72 0.21 7.06
N HIS A 60 6.43 -0.77 6.51
CA HIS A 60 6.40 -2.16 6.99
C HIS A 60 4.97 -2.72 7.08
N LYS A 61 4.11 -2.37 6.11
CA LYS A 61 2.70 -2.78 6.07
C LYS A 61 2.49 -3.98 5.14
N PRO A 62 1.89 -5.08 5.64
CA PRO A 62 1.49 -6.22 4.83
C PRO A 62 0.49 -5.85 3.74
N VAL A 63 0.54 -6.55 2.61
CA VAL A 63 -0.29 -6.27 1.45
C VAL A 63 -0.95 -7.54 0.91
N VAL A 64 -2.26 -7.49 0.72
CA VAL A 64 -2.97 -8.41 -0.16
C VAL A 64 -3.23 -7.67 -1.47
N ASN A 65 -2.64 -8.14 -2.57
CA ASN A 65 -2.74 -7.47 -3.87
C ASN A 65 -3.67 -8.23 -4.81
N PHE A 66 -4.66 -7.55 -5.37
CA PHE A 66 -5.46 -8.04 -6.48
C PHE A 66 -4.88 -7.55 -7.82
N GLU A 67 -4.64 -8.49 -8.73
CA GLU A 67 -4.20 -8.16 -10.08
C GLU A 67 -5.36 -7.59 -10.90
N SER A 68 -5.41 -6.26 -11.00
CA SER A 68 -6.49 -5.52 -11.66
C SER A 68 -6.10 -4.93 -13.03
N LYS A 69 -4.82 -4.98 -13.39
CA LYS A 69 -4.26 -4.35 -14.60
C LYS A 69 -3.52 -5.37 -15.45
N PRO A 70 -3.49 -5.19 -16.78
CA PRO A 70 -2.77 -6.10 -17.69
C PRO A 70 -1.25 -5.93 -17.61
N TYR A 71 -0.75 -5.01 -16.79
CA TYR A 71 0.67 -4.77 -16.56
C TYR A 71 0.90 -4.44 -15.08
N LYS A 72 2.10 -4.75 -14.59
CA LYS A 72 2.51 -4.51 -13.21
C LYS A 72 3.79 -3.68 -13.18
N HIS A 73 3.67 -2.41 -12.80
CA HIS A 73 4.85 -1.60 -12.52
C HIS A 73 5.53 -2.14 -11.27
N PHE A 74 6.85 -2.29 -11.31
CA PHE A 74 7.65 -2.79 -10.19
C PHE A 74 7.22 -4.19 -9.73
N GLU A 75 6.99 -5.10 -10.68
CA GLU A 75 6.59 -6.49 -10.39
C GLU A 75 7.45 -7.16 -9.31
N PHE A 76 8.76 -6.89 -9.32
CA PHE A 76 9.71 -7.39 -8.32
C PHE A 76 9.34 -7.01 -6.87
N MET A 77 8.57 -5.94 -6.64
CA MET A 77 8.11 -5.54 -5.30
C MET A 77 6.92 -6.38 -4.81
N PHE A 78 6.21 -7.07 -5.69
CA PHE A 78 5.07 -7.91 -5.31
C PHE A 78 5.48 -9.36 -4.99
N GLN A 79 6.73 -9.73 -5.32
CA GLN A 79 7.26 -11.10 -5.24
C GLN A 79 7.96 -11.39 -3.90
N HIS A 80 7.38 -10.91 -2.79
CA HIS A 80 7.95 -11.03 -1.45
C HIS A 80 6.90 -11.45 -0.42
N GLU A 81 7.35 -12.00 0.71
CA GLU A 81 6.48 -12.54 1.78
C GLU A 81 5.50 -11.52 2.38
N TYR A 82 5.81 -10.23 2.28
CA TYR A 82 4.90 -9.16 2.73
C TYR A 82 3.71 -8.93 1.80
N CYS A 83 3.70 -9.55 0.62
CA CYS A 83 2.69 -9.36 -0.41
C CYS A 83 2.14 -10.70 -0.89
N LYS A 84 0.82 -10.90 -0.74
CA LYS A 84 0.14 -12.04 -1.36
C LYS A 84 -0.68 -11.58 -2.55
N GLU A 85 -0.38 -12.13 -3.71
CA GLU A 85 -1.14 -11.86 -4.94
C GLU A 85 -2.34 -12.79 -5.05
N LEU A 86 -3.51 -12.20 -5.28
CA LEU A 86 -4.79 -12.87 -5.46
C LEU A 86 -5.43 -12.44 -6.79
N ASN A 87 -6.30 -13.30 -7.30
CA ASN A 87 -7.19 -12.99 -8.41
C ASN A 87 -8.62 -12.77 -7.89
N PHE A 88 -9.48 -12.15 -8.71
CA PHE A 88 -10.87 -11.84 -8.34
C PHE A 88 -11.79 -13.07 -8.15
N LYS A 89 -11.32 -14.28 -8.42
CA LYS A 89 -12.05 -15.54 -8.18
C LYS A 89 -11.69 -16.17 -6.84
N VAL A 90 -10.87 -15.51 -6.01
CA VAL A 90 -10.49 -16.03 -4.70
C VAL A 90 -11.73 -16.22 -3.82
N GLU A 91 -11.82 -17.37 -3.18
CA GLU A 91 -12.87 -17.64 -2.19
C GLU A 91 -12.51 -17.02 -0.83
N TYR A 92 -13.51 -16.89 0.04
CA TYR A 92 -13.35 -16.29 1.37
C TYR A 92 -12.19 -16.91 2.16
N GLU A 93 -12.08 -18.24 2.22
CA GLU A 93 -11.02 -18.90 2.97
C GLU A 93 -9.64 -18.64 2.34
N GLY A 94 -9.57 -18.55 1.01
CA GLY A 94 -8.35 -18.17 0.31
C GLY A 94 -7.90 -16.75 0.64
N PHE A 95 -8.83 -15.80 0.71
CA PHE A 95 -8.54 -14.43 1.15
C PHE A 95 -8.10 -14.39 2.61
N LYS A 96 -8.78 -15.12 3.49
CA LYS A 96 -8.45 -15.20 4.91
C LYS A 96 -7.03 -15.75 5.13
N ASN A 97 -6.69 -16.85 4.47
CA ASN A 97 -5.34 -17.43 4.52
C ASN A 97 -4.29 -16.45 4.00
N ALA A 98 -4.58 -15.73 2.92
CA ALA A 98 -3.67 -14.72 2.39
C ALA A 98 -3.40 -13.59 3.38
N VAL A 99 -4.42 -13.12 4.11
CA VAL A 99 -4.25 -12.13 5.18
C VAL A 99 -3.39 -12.69 6.31
N GLU A 100 -3.67 -13.91 6.77
CA GLU A 100 -2.88 -14.56 7.83
C GLU A 100 -1.41 -14.75 7.42
N GLU A 101 -1.14 -15.14 6.18
CA GLU A 101 0.22 -15.29 5.65
C GLU A 101 0.99 -13.96 5.71
N VAL A 102 0.44 -12.88 5.15
CA VAL A 102 1.16 -11.60 5.06
C VAL A 102 1.31 -10.92 6.42
N MET A 103 0.35 -11.11 7.33
CA MET A 103 0.41 -10.59 8.69
C MET A 103 1.53 -11.21 9.53
N ASN A 104 2.01 -12.39 9.15
CA ASN A 104 3.13 -13.08 9.80
C ASN A 104 4.48 -12.79 9.12
N CYS A 105 4.55 -11.86 8.16
CA CYS A 105 5.78 -11.54 7.47
C CYS A 105 6.85 -10.93 8.42
N PRO A 106 8.07 -11.47 8.45
CA PRO A 106 9.16 -10.89 9.25
C PRO A 106 9.54 -9.49 8.75
N LYS A 107 9.83 -8.58 9.70
CA LYS A 107 10.17 -7.18 9.39
C LYS A 107 11.43 -7.04 8.53
N GLU A 108 12.36 -7.98 8.67
CA GLU A 108 13.63 -8.00 7.96
C GLU A 108 13.45 -8.12 6.44
N ILE A 109 12.36 -8.76 5.99
CA ILE A 109 12.05 -8.89 4.55
C ILE A 109 11.76 -7.52 3.94
N TYR A 110 11.09 -6.65 4.67
CA TYR A 110 10.86 -5.26 4.24
C TYR A 110 12.16 -4.50 4.17
N ASP A 111 13.03 -4.61 5.18
CA ASP A 111 14.31 -3.89 5.20
C ASP A 111 15.20 -4.28 4.02
N VAL A 112 15.21 -5.58 3.66
CA VAL A 112 15.89 -6.09 2.46
C VAL A 112 15.29 -5.45 1.19
N ALA A 113 13.96 -5.40 1.07
CA ALA A 113 13.30 -4.80 -0.09
C ALA A 113 13.54 -3.29 -0.18
N ILE A 114 13.47 -2.56 0.94
CA ILE A 114 13.75 -1.12 1.03
C ILE A 114 15.18 -0.86 0.55
N LYS A 115 16.16 -1.58 1.10
CA LYS A 115 17.58 -1.41 0.73
C LYS A 115 17.84 -1.73 -0.74
N LYS A 116 17.16 -2.74 -1.29
CA LYS A 116 17.40 -3.21 -2.66
C LYS A 116 16.75 -2.33 -3.72
N TYR A 117 15.56 -1.80 -3.44
CA TYR A 117 14.71 -1.20 -4.48
C TYR A 117 14.25 0.22 -4.21
N LEU A 118 14.36 0.69 -2.97
CA LEU A 118 13.90 2.00 -2.54
C LEU A 118 15.10 2.82 -2.03
N PHE A 119 14.81 4.00 -1.51
CA PHE A 119 15.81 4.91 -0.97
C PHE A 119 15.78 4.90 0.55
N GLU A 120 16.95 5.13 1.16
CA GLU A 120 17.01 5.42 2.59
C GLU A 120 16.27 6.73 2.88
N LYS A 121 15.39 6.71 3.89
CA LYS A 121 14.47 7.80 4.21
C LYS A 121 15.18 9.09 4.63
N SER A 122 16.41 9.02 5.12
CA SER A 122 17.06 10.13 5.80
C SER A 122 17.56 11.21 4.84
N GLY A 123 17.25 12.46 5.17
CA GLY A 123 17.84 13.64 4.53
C GLY A 123 17.36 13.94 3.10
N THR A 124 16.39 13.22 2.54
CA THR A 124 15.90 13.55 1.17
C THR A 124 15.25 14.92 1.11
N CYS A 125 14.33 15.24 2.01
CA CYS A 125 13.72 16.58 2.05
C CYS A 125 14.75 17.67 2.35
N ALA A 126 15.68 17.41 3.29
CA ALA A 126 16.76 18.35 3.61
C ALA A 126 17.62 18.64 2.37
N ARG A 127 18.09 17.60 1.66
CA ARG A 127 18.88 17.76 0.43
C ARG A 127 18.15 18.53 -0.67
N ILE A 128 16.83 18.36 -0.78
CA ILE A 128 16.02 19.12 -1.74
C ILE A 128 15.99 20.60 -1.34
N LEU A 129 15.76 20.90 -0.05
CA LEU A 129 15.76 22.27 0.45
C LEU A 129 17.13 22.93 0.31
N ASP A 130 18.21 22.24 0.72
CA ASP A 130 19.58 22.69 0.58
C ASP A 130 19.91 23.05 -0.88
N TYR A 131 19.45 22.23 -1.85
CA TYR A 131 19.62 22.50 -3.27
C TYR A 131 18.89 23.77 -3.71
N LEU A 132 17.62 23.94 -3.30
CA LEU A 132 16.82 25.11 -3.65
C LEU A 132 17.36 26.40 -3.03
N GLU A 133 17.93 26.33 -1.83
CA GLU A 133 18.58 27.48 -1.16
C GLU A 133 19.96 27.81 -1.76
N SER A 134 20.57 26.89 -2.51
CA SER A 134 21.86 27.09 -3.18
C SER A 134 21.79 27.71 -4.58
N THR A 135 20.58 27.85 -5.13
CA THR A 135 20.27 28.51 -6.42
C THR A 135 19.77 29.93 -6.25
#